data_AF-A0A097P9J5-F1
#
_entry.id   AF-A0A097P9J5-F1
#
_cell.length_a   1.000
_cell.length_b   1.000
_cell.length_c   1.000
_cell.angle_alpha   90.00
_cell.angle_beta   90.00
_cell.angle_gamma   90.00
#
_symmetry.space_group_name_H-M   'P 1'
#
loop_
_entity.id
_entity.type
_entity.pdbx_description
1 polymer ?
#
loop_
_entity_poly.entity_id
_entity_poly.type
_entity_poly.pdbx_seq_one_letter_code
_entity_poly.pdbx_strand_id
1 'polypeptide(L)' 'LEDSEQIEKAMQEEIGLINDDSIAEMCLGSKDEHHCASQIAAYVARCKEGNCLTIDAVGKPQNKAYEQLVLPDPYQLH' A
#
# COMPACT_ATOMS: atom_id res chain seq x y z
N LEU A 1 16.66 -7.93 10.13
CA LEU A 1 16.18 -8.98 9.21
C LEU A 1 15.11 -9.82 9.91
N GLU A 2 15.38 -10.29 11.13
CA GLU A 2 14.38 -10.99 11.98
C GLU A 2 13.11 -10.16 12.21
N ASP A 3 13.23 -8.85 12.38
CA ASP A 3 12.06 -7.98 12.62
C ASP A 3 11.15 -7.85 11.39
N SER A 4 11.71 -7.76 10.18
CA SER A 4 10.90 -7.67 8.94
C SER A 4 10.11 -8.96 8.70
N GLU A 5 10.72 -10.11 8.96
CA GLU A 5 10.07 -11.41 8.78
C GLU A 5 8.91 -11.60 9.78
N GLN A 6 9.09 -11.15 11.03
CA GLN A 6 8.02 -11.15 12.03
C GLN A 6 6.88 -10.20 11.65
N ILE A 7 7.20 -9.01 11.14
CA ILE A 7 6.20 -8.04 10.67
C ILE A 7 5.41 -8.62 9.49
N GLU A 8 6.09 -9.21 8.51
CA GLU A 8 5.46 -9.78 7.33
C GLU A 8 4.50 -10.92 7.70
N LYS A 9 4.92 -11.80 8.61
CA LYS A 9 4.07 -12.88 9.09
C LYS A 9 2.83 -12.37 9.84
N ALA A 10 2.99 -11.38 10.72
CA ALA A 10 1.87 -10.76 11.41
C ALA A 10 0.88 -10.11 10.43
N MET A 11 1.40 -9.42 9.41
CA MET A 11 0.56 -8.84 8.35
C MET A 11 -0.17 -9.90 7.54
N GLN A 12 0.48 -11.02 7.21
CA GLN A 12 -0.13 -12.12 6.49
C GLN A 12 -1.31 -12.73 7.26
N GLU A 13 -1.18 -12.86 8.58
CA GLU A 13 -2.24 -13.36 9.47
C GLU A 13 -3.46 -12.41 9.47
N GLU A 14 -3.23 -11.10 9.62
CA GLU A 14 -4.30 -10.09 9.65
C GLU A 14 -4.97 -9.91 8.28
N ILE A 15 -4.19 -9.76 7.21
CA ILE A 15 -4.69 -9.56 5.84
C ILE A 15 -5.35 -10.84 5.30
N GLY A 16 -4.97 -12.01 5.81
CA GLY A 16 -5.60 -13.29 5.47
C GLY A 16 -7.11 -13.31 5.75
N LEU A 17 -7.59 -12.50 6.68
CA LEU A 17 -8.99 -12.38 7.09
C LEU A 17 -9.83 -11.48 6.16
N ILE A 18 -9.19 -10.68 5.30
CA ILE A 18 -9.87 -9.80 4.36
C ILE A 18 -10.52 -10.65 3.25
N ASN A 19 -11.83 -10.47 3.07
CA ASN A 19 -12.65 -11.13 2.06
C ASN A 19 -13.28 -10.11 1.09
N ASP A 20 -13.94 -10.60 0.05
CA ASP A 20 -14.51 -9.76 -1.01
C ASP A 20 -15.56 -8.78 -0.48
N ASP A 21 -16.33 -9.15 0.53
CA ASP A 21 -17.33 -8.27 1.15
C ASP A 21 -16.65 -7.10 1.88
N SER A 22 -15.59 -7.38 2.66
CA SER A 22 -14.79 -6.32 3.29
C SER A 22 -14.13 -5.41 2.26
N ILE A 23 -13.65 -5.96 1.14
CA ILE A 23 -13.06 -5.16 0.05
C ILE A 23 -14.11 -4.24 -0.57
N ALA A 24 -15.32 -4.76 -0.83
CA ALA A 24 -16.41 -3.96 -1.36
C ALA A 24 -16.79 -2.83 -0.39
N GLU A 25 -16.86 -3.11 0.91
CA GLU A 25 -17.13 -2.11 1.94
C GLU A 25 -16.03 -1.03 2.00
N MET A 26 -14.75 -1.41 1.91
CA MET A 26 -13.62 -0.47 1.90
C MET A 26 -13.62 0.47 0.69
N CYS A 27 -14.22 0.05 -0.43
CA CYS A 27 -14.23 0.80 -1.69
C CYS A 27 -15.48 1.62 -1.93
N LEU A 28 -16.50 1.51 -1.07
CA LEU A 28 -17.75 2.27 -1.16
C LEU A 28 -17.48 3.78 -1.21
N GLY A 29 -18.02 4.45 -2.23
CA GLY A 29 -17.89 5.90 -2.40
C GLY A 29 -16.56 6.35 -2.99
N SER A 30 -15.69 5.42 -3.40
CA SER A 30 -14.53 5.76 -4.23
C SER A 30 -14.96 6.20 -5.63
N LYS A 31 -14.09 6.97 -6.31
CA LYS A 31 -14.36 7.45 -7.67
C LYS A 31 -14.50 6.29 -8.69
N ASP A 32 -13.85 5.17 -8.40
CA ASP A 32 -13.87 3.94 -9.20
C ASP A 32 -13.78 2.73 -8.26
N GLU A 33 -14.94 2.23 -7.85
CA GLU A 33 -15.06 1.13 -6.87
C GLU A 33 -14.47 -0.17 -7.41
N HIS A 34 -14.59 -0.42 -8.72
CA HIS A 34 -14.01 -1.59 -9.36
C HIS A 34 -12.49 -1.54 -9.37
N HIS A 35 -11.90 -0.39 -9.71
CA HIS A 35 -10.46 -0.21 -9.66
C HIS A 35 -9.93 -0.32 -8.23
N CYS A 36 -10.62 0.30 -7.26
CA CYS A 36 -10.30 0.17 -5.84
C CYS A 36 -10.29 -1.29 -5.38
N ALA A 37 -11.39 -2.03 -5.65
CA ALA A 37 -11.53 -3.41 -5.23
C ALA A 37 -10.46 -4.30 -5.87
N SER A 38 -10.16 -4.09 -7.16
CA SER A 38 -9.10 -4.81 -7.87
C SER A 38 -7.71 -4.58 -7.26
N GLN A 39 -7.40 -3.36 -6.84
CA GLN A 39 -6.10 -3.02 -6.25
C GLN A 39 -5.93 -3.66 -4.87
N ILE A 40 -6.98 -3.60 -4.03
CA ILE A 40 -6.97 -4.22 -2.70
C ILE A 40 -6.90 -5.75 -2.83
N ALA A 41 -7.70 -6.35 -3.72
CA ALA A 41 -7.67 -7.80 -3.94
C ALA A 41 -6.28 -8.28 -4.40
N ALA A 42 -5.63 -7.55 -5.30
CA ALA A 42 -4.27 -7.85 -5.74
C ALA A 42 -3.25 -7.76 -4.59
N TYR A 43 -3.38 -6.77 -3.71
CA TYR A 43 -2.55 -6.63 -2.51
C TYR A 43 -2.75 -7.80 -1.53
N VAL A 44 -4.00 -8.15 -1.23
CA VAL A 44 -4.36 -9.26 -0.33
C VAL A 44 -3.78 -10.57 -0.87
N ALA A 45 -3.90 -10.83 -2.18
CA ALA A 45 -3.35 -12.03 -2.81
C ALA A 45 -1.84 -12.14 -2.65
N ARG A 46 -1.09 -11.06 -2.90
CA ARG A 46 0.38 -11.07 -2.73
C ARG A 46 0.79 -11.19 -1.27
N CYS A 47 0.07 -10.54 -0.36
CA CYS A 47 0.38 -10.64 1.06
C CYS A 47 0.19 -12.08 1.57
N LYS A 48 -0.83 -12.80 1.08
CA LYS A 48 -1.01 -14.24 1.37
C LYS A 48 0.18 -15.11 0.92
N GLU A 49 0.95 -14.67 -0.06
CA GLU A 49 2.17 -15.34 -0.56
C GLU A 49 3.45 -14.90 0.19
N GLY A 50 3.33 -14.12 1.26
CA GLY A 50 4.49 -13.61 2.01
C GLY A 50 5.16 -12.43 1.30
N ASN A 51 4.36 -11.59 0.65
CA ASN A 51 4.82 -10.38 -0.03
C ASN A 51 3.97 -9.17 0.40
N CYS A 52 3.87 -8.97 1.71
CA CYS A 52 3.01 -7.93 2.32
C CYS A 52 3.69 -6.56 2.36
N LEU A 53 5.04 -6.56 2.39
CA LEU A 53 5.87 -5.37 2.58
C LEU A 53 6.36 -4.73 1.28
N THR A 54 6.08 -5.34 0.13
CA THR A 54 6.37 -4.70 -1.15
C THR A 54 5.36 -3.60 -1.41
N ILE A 55 5.84 -2.36 -1.40
CA ILE A 55 5.06 -1.21 -1.83
C ILE A 55 4.87 -1.32 -3.34
N ASP A 56 3.62 -1.45 -3.78
CA ASP A 56 3.29 -1.32 -5.19
C ASP A 56 3.81 0.01 -5.69
N ALA A 57 4.53 -0.01 -6.81
CA ALA A 57 5.03 1.20 -7.43
C ALA A 57 3.86 2.02 -8.03
N VAL A 58 3.04 2.63 -7.18
CA VAL A 58 1.95 3.50 -7.60
C VAL A 58 2.58 4.80 -8.08
N GLY A 59 2.73 4.93 -9.39
CA GLY A 59 3.22 6.15 -10.01
C GLY A 59 4.69 6.46 -9.76
N LYS A 60 5.59 5.45 -9.70
CA LYS A 60 7.01 5.75 -9.96
C LYS A 60 7.04 6.53 -11.29
N PRO A 61 7.62 7.74 -11.34
CA PRO A 61 7.90 8.36 -12.61
C PRO A 61 8.88 7.42 -13.32
N GLN A 62 8.36 6.61 -14.23
CA GLN A 62 9.20 5.88 -15.17
C GLN A 62 10.02 6.98 -15.86
N ASN A 63 11.31 7.10 -15.51
CA ASN A 63 12.26 8.11 -15.99
C ASN A 63 12.44 9.44 -15.21
N LYS A 64 12.13 9.55 -13.91
CA LYS A 64 12.72 10.64 -13.11
C LYS A 64 13.72 10.10 -12.09
N ALA A 65 14.93 10.67 -12.11
CA ALA A 65 15.89 10.51 -11.02
C ALA A 65 15.20 10.91 -9.70
N TYR A 66 15.57 10.26 -8.60
CA TYR A 66 15.10 10.61 -7.27
C TYR A 66 15.33 12.12 -7.03
N GLU A 67 14.25 12.92 -7.02
CA GLU A 67 14.31 14.31 -6.59
C GLU A 67 14.26 14.32 -5.07
N GLN A 68 15.36 14.74 -4.44
CA GLN A 68 15.43 14.87 -3.00
C GLN A 68 14.35 15.86 -2.55
N LEU A 69 13.46 15.43 -1.67
CA LEU A 69 12.47 16.30 -1.04
C LEU A 69 13.21 17.37 -0.24
N VAL A 70 13.23 18.61 -0.75
CA VAL A 70 13.72 19.77 -0.02
C VAL A 70 12.57 20.26 0.85
N LEU A 71 12.70 20.11 2.17
CA LEU A 71 11.76 20.70 3.10
C LEU A 71 11.89 22.23 3.04
N PRO A 72 10.77 22.99 3.01
CA PRO A 72 10.81 24.44 3.07
C PRO A 72 11.55 24.91 4.33
N ASP A 73 12.26 26.02 4.23
CA ASP A 73 12.93 26.63 5.36
C ASP A 73 11.89 27.01 6.45
N PRO A 74 11.99 26.45 7.66
CA PRO A 74 10.99 26.64 8.72
C PRO A 74 10.91 28.08 9.22
N TYR A 75 11.84 28.95 8.84
CA TYR A 75 11.87 30.35 9.22
C TYR A 75 11.32 31.31 8.16
N GLN A 76 10.68 30.80 7.10
CA GLN A 76 10.11 31.62 6.02
C GLN A 76 8.75 32.26 6.37
N LEU A 77 8.18 32.00 7.54
CA LEU A 77 6.97 32.66 8.02
C LEU A 77 7.34 34.04 8.59
N HIS A 78 7.34 35.06 7.72
CA HIS A 78 7.40 36.47 8.09
C HIS A 78 6.00 37.03 8.33
#